data_AF-A0A2K6V0B8-F1
#
_entry.id   AF-A0A2K6V0B8-F1
#
_cell.length_a   1.000
_cell.length_b   1.000
_cell.length_c   1.000
_cell.angle_alpha   90.00
_cell.angle_beta   90.00
_cell.angle_gamma   90.00
#
_symmetry.space_group_name_H-M   'P 1'
#
loop_
_entity.id
_entity.type
_entity.pdbx_description
1 polymer ?
#
loop_
_entity_poly.entity_id
_entity_poly.type
_entity_poly.pdbx_seq_one_letter_code
_entity_poly.pdbx_strand_id
1 'polypeptide(L)'
;MWNYLLWDRASKRMTERSIVITVDGNICSGKGRVAKQIAEQLGLKHFPEACIHYAELTRGDGKPLDIAYGGNCTLEKFYDDPRSNDGNSYRLQSWLYCNRLLQYSDALEHLLSTGQGVVLERSIFSDFVFLDAMYNQGYIRKQCVEHYNEVKNVTICEYLPPHLVIYLDVPVPEIQRRIQQKGDPHEMKATSAYLQDIENSYKKTFLPEMSEKCEILQYSAREAEDSVKVIEDIEYVKFEKGPWLEQDDLTLHHLRLRCQDKQQVVHYTAIPILIPEVTVGAHQSDRIVQEFYNLPGRKYSRGFNADVGDKWIWLK
;
A
#
# COMPACT_ATOMS: atom_id res chain seq x y z
N MET A 1 22.61 8.29 11.93
CA MET A 1 23.37 9.44 12.45
C MET A 1 24.84 9.46 12.02
N TRP A 2 25.68 8.46 12.36
CA TRP A 2 27.10 8.45 11.93
C TRP A 2 27.31 8.50 10.42
N ASN A 3 26.55 7.72 9.63
CA ASN A 3 26.64 7.77 8.16
C ASN A 3 26.27 9.14 7.57
N TYR A 4 25.29 9.82 8.17
CA TYR A 4 24.91 11.18 7.76
C TYR A 4 26.03 12.19 8.06
N LEU A 5 26.69 12.05 9.22
CA LEU A 5 27.85 12.86 9.60
C LEU A 5 29.05 12.61 8.65
N LEU A 6 29.20 11.37 8.16
CA LEU A 6 30.20 10.94 7.18
C LEU A 6 29.83 11.30 5.72
N TRP A 7 28.99 12.32 5.53
CA TRP A 7 28.58 12.85 4.22
C TRP A 7 27.64 11.97 3.37
N ASP A 8 27.03 10.92 3.92
CA ASP A 8 25.94 10.18 3.24
C ASP A 8 24.62 10.97 3.29
N ARG A 9 24.49 11.93 2.36
CA ARG A 9 23.28 12.77 2.22
C ARG A 9 22.37 12.21 1.13
N ALA A 10 21.07 12.15 1.42
CA ALA A 10 20.07 11.67 0.46
C ALA A 10 19.99 12.57 -0.77
N SER A 11 20.08 13.90 -0.60
CA SER A 11 20.06 14.88 -1.69
C SER A 11 21.10 14.63 -2.78
N LYS A 12 22.30 14.16 -2.43
CA LYS A 12 23.36 13.88 -3.41
C LYS A 12 23.00 12.75 -4.37
N ARG A 13 22.08 11.86 -3.97
CA ARG A 13 21.62 10.72 -4.77
C ARG A 13 20.34 11.03 -5.52
N MET A 14 19.60 12.05 -5.08
CA MET A 14 18.36 12.45 -5.73
C MET A 14 18.68 13.17 -7.05
N THR A 15 17.95 12.78 -8.08
CA THR A 15 18.00 13.31 -9.44
C THR A 15 16.61 13.81 -9.83
N GLU A 16 16.49 14.51 -10.94
CA GLU A 16 15.19 14.95 -11.47
C GLU A 16 14.25 13.77 -11.78
N ARG A 17 14.78 12.55 -11.94
CA ARG A 17 14.02 11.32 -12.17
C ARG A 17 13.66 10.58 -10.88
N SER A 18 14.04 11.10 -9.71
CA SER A 18 13.76 10.50 -8.40
C SER A 18 12.34 10.84 -7.93
N ILE A 19 11.34 10.45 -8.73
CA ILE A 19 9.93 10.74 -8.49
C ILE A 19 9.18 9.52 -7.96
N VAL A 20 8.18 9.78 -7.11
CA VAL A 20 7.21 8.77 -6.65
C VAL A 20 5.95 8.93 -7.49
N ILE A 21 5.63 7.93 -8.31
CA ILE A 21 4.41 7.90 -9.12
C ILE A 21 3.47 6.84 -8.54
N THR A 22 2.21 7.20 -8.34
CA THR A 22 1.17 6.26 -7.93
C THR A 22 0.13 6.13 -9.02
N VAL A 23 -0.12 4.90 -9.48
CA VAL A 23 -1.19 4.60 -10.45
C VAL A 23 -2.41 4.14 -9.68
N ASP A 24 -3.45 4.97 -9.71
CA ASP A 24 -4.73 4.77 -9.05
C ASP A 24 -5.85 4.50 -10.06
N GLY A 25 -6.87 3.79 -9.59
CA GLY A 25 -8.00 3.40 -10.42
C GLY A 25 -8.84 2.33 -9.76
N ASN A 26 -10.03 2.14 -10.31
CA ASN A 26 -10.99 1.15 -9.83
C ASN A 26 -10.47 -0.29 -10.02
N ILE A 27 -11.20 -1.27 -9.47
CA ILE A 27 -10.88 -2.69 -9.59
C ILE A 27 -10.86 -3.07 -11.08
N CYS A 28 -9.88 -3.88 -11.50
CA CYS A 28 -9.74 -4.34 -12.89
C CYS A 28 -9.58 -3.24 -13.97
N SER A 29 -9.17 -2.02 -13.61
CA SER A 29 -8.87 -0.95 -14.58
C SER A 29 -7.63 -1.20 -15.45
N GLY A 30 -6.86 -2.26 -15.21
CA GLY A 30 -5.62 -2.54 -15.93
C GLY A 30 -4.38 -1.82 -15.38
N LYS A 31 -4.50 -1.22 -14.18
CA LYS A 31 -3.47 -0.42 -13.52
C LYS A 31 -2.09 -1.06 -13.47
N GLY A 32 -1.99 -2.36 -13.19
CA GLY A 32 -0.69 -3.02 -13.07
C GLY A 32 0.06 -3.16 -14.39
N ARG A 33 -0.66 -3.25 -15.51
CA ARG A 33 -0.03 -3.23 -16.84
C ARG A 33 0.55 -1.85 -17.13
N VAL A 34 -0.23 -0.79 -16.88
CA VAL A 34 0.20 0.60 -17.08
C VAL A 34 1.39 0.94 -16.18
N ALA A 35 1.31 0.61 -14.89
CA ALA A 35 2.38 0.83 -13.92
C ALA A 35 3.68 0.14 -14.33
N LYS A 36 3.60 -1.10 -14.83
CA LYS A 36 4.77 -1.84 -15.30
C LYS A 36 5.39 -1.20 -16.56
N GLN A 37 4.56 -0.78 -17.52
CA GLN A 37 5.04 -0.10 -18.74
C GLN A 37 5.74 1.22 -18.41
N ILE A 38 5.15 2.04 -17.54
CA ILE A 38 5.75 3.30 -17.08
C ILE A 38 7.10 3.03 -16.40
N ALA A 39 7.17 2.02 -15.54
CA ALA A 39 8.39 1.67 -14.83
C ALA A 39 9.51 1.19 -15.78
N GLU A 40 9.20 0.35 -16.76
CA GLU A 40 10.17 -0.15 -17.74
C GLU A 40 10.72 0.97 -18.63
N GLN A 41 9.86 1.88 -19.08
CA GLN A 41 10.25 2.95 -20.01
C GLN A 41 10.99 4.10 -19.32
N LEU A 42 10.57 4.51 -18.12
CA LEU A 42 11.26 5.54 -17.34
C LEU A 42 12.45 5.00 -16.53
N GLY A 43 12.66 3.67 -16.50
CA GLY A 43 13.69 3.02 -15.71
C GLY A 43 13.44 3.11 -14.20
N LEU A 44 12.18 3.21 -13.78
CA LEU A 44 11.77 3.28 -12.38
C LEU A 44 11.55 1.88 -11.81
N LYS A 45 11.60 1.76 -10.48
CA LYS A 45 11.28 0.49 -9.83
C LYS A 45 9.77 0.33 -9.69
N HIS A 46 9.22 -0.71 -10.30
CA HIS A 46 7.82 -1.09 -10.13
C HIS A 46 7.61 -1.86 -8.83
N PHE A 47 6.62 -1.43 -8.06
CA PHE A 47 6.08 -2.16 -6.92
C PHE A 47 4.66 -2.63 -7.27
N PRO A 48 4.41 -3.96 -7.36
CA PRO A 48 3.09 -4.50 -7.66
C PRO A 48 2.11 -4.20 -6.53
N GLU A 49 0.79 -4.25 -6.79
CA GLU A 49 -0.23 -3.98 -5.76
C GLU A 49 -0.01 -4.82 -4.49
N ALA A 50 -0.08 -4.17 -3.32
CA ALA A 50 0.10 -4.85 -2.03
C ALA A 50 -1.01 -5.88 -1.79
N CYS A 51 -0.64 -7.16 -1.85
CA CYS A 51 -1.51 -8.27 -1.45
C CYS A 51 -1.49 -8.49 0.07
N ILE A 52 -2.41 -9.32 0.57
CA ILE A 52 -2.48 -9.76 1.98
C ILE A 52 -1.13 -10.33 2.46
N HIS A 53 -0.41 -11.01 1.56
CA HIS A 53 0.88 -11.66 1.84
C HIS A 53 2.10 -10.78 1.59
N TYR A 54 1.94 -9.47 1.33
CA TYR A 54 3.07 -8.60 0.98
C TYR A 54 4.18 -8.61 2.04
N ALA A 55 3.83 -8.45 3.32
CA ALA A 55 4.79 -8.49 4.41
C ALA A 55 5.56 -9.83 4.49
N GLU A 56 4.89 -10.93 4.16
CA GLU A 56 5.45 -12.28 4.21
C GLU A 56 6.46 -12.51 3.07
N LEU A 57 6.11 -12.06 1.86
CA LEU A 57 6.96 -12.16 0.67
C LEU A 57 8.23 -11.32 0.82
N THR A 58 8.11 -10.10 1.34
CA THR A 58 9.25 -9.17 1.44
C THR A 58 10.19 -9.52 2.60
N ARG A 59 9.67 -10.05 3.71
CA ARG A 59 10.44 -10.26 4.95
C ARG A 59 10.72 -11.72 5.30
N GLY A 60 10.11 -12.66 4.60
CA GLY A 60 10.25 -14.08 4.84
C GLY A 60 11.11 -14.81 3.85
N ASP A 61 10.84 -16.10 3.74
CA ASP A 61 11.42 -17.01 2.75
C ASP A 61 10.85 -16.80 1.34
N GLY A 62 10.13 -15.69 1.11
CA GLY A 62 9.44 -15.40 -0.14
C GLY A 62 8.21 -16.29 -0.41
N LYS A 63 7.72 -17.01 0.62
CA LYS A 63 6.54 -17.88 0.52
C LYS A 63 5.38 -17.29 1.32
N PRO A 64 4.14 -17.37 0.80
CA PRO A 64 2.96 -17.00 1.57
C PRO A 64 2.81 -17.96 2.76
N LEU A 65 2.45 -17.41 3.91
CA LEU A 65 2.13 -18.18 5.12
C LEU A 65 0.65 -18.54 5.13
N ASP A 66 0.29 -19.42 6.06
CA ASP A 66 -1.11 -19.73 6.33
C ASP A 66 -1.86 -18.45 6.75
N ILE A 67 -3.12 -18.37 6.32
CA ILE A 67 -4.05 -17.26 6.54
C ILE A 67 -4.13 -16.92 8.04
N ALA A 68 -3.99 -17.90 8.92
CA ALA A 68 -3.98 -17.73 10.37
C ALA A 68 -2.90 -16.74 10.85
N TYR A 69 -1.74 -16.69 10.18
CA TYR A 69 -0.62 -15.79 10.50
C TYR A 69 -0.68 -14.49 9.68
N GLY A 70 -1.29 -14.54 8.48
CA GLY A 70 -1.49 -13.41 7.57
C GLY A 70 -2.71 -12.54 7.89
N GLY A 71 -3.00 -12.29 9.18
CA GLY A 71 -4.11 -11.43 9.60
C GLY A 71 -5.50 -12.10 9.63
N ASN A 72 -5.57 -13.42 9.42
CA ASN A 72 -6.81 -14.21 9.45
C ASN A 72 -7.93 -13.60 8.59
N CYS A 73 -7.56 -13.09 7.42
CA CYS A 73 -8.46 -12.39 6.51
C CYS A 73 -8.36 -12.98 5.10
N THR A 74 -9.50 -13.04 4.41
CA THR A 74 -9.55 -13.59 3.06
C THR A 74 -10.45 -12.71 2.19
N LEU A 75 -9.93 -12.32 1.04
CA LEU A 75 -10.67 -11.57 0.00
C LEU A 75 -11.86 -12.38 -0.53
N GLU A 76 -11.69 -13.69 -0.71
CA GLU A 76 -12.75 -14.61 -1.15
C GLU A 76 -13.96 -14.58 -0.20
N LYS A 77 -13.71 -14.69 1.11
CA LYS A 77 -14.75 -14.61 2.14
C LYS A 77 -15.41 -13.22 2.18
N PHE A 78 -14.66 -12.16 1.88
CA PHE A 78 -15.23 -10.82 1.77
C PHE A 78 -16.19 -10.70 0.58
N TYR A 79 -15.87 -11.26 -0.58
CA TYR A 79 -16.76 -11.25 -1.74
C TYR A 79 -17.96 -12.19 -1.59
N ASP A 80 -17.82 -13.28 -0.84
CA ASP A 80 -18.89 -14.24 -0.60
C ASP A 80 -19.91 -13.74 0.43
N ASP A 81 -19.45 -13.18 1.55
CA ASP A 81 -20.32 -12.59 2.58
C ASP A 81 -19.68 -11.32 3.18
N PRO A 82 -19.85 -10.16 2.51
CA PRO A 82 -19.33 -8.89 2.99
C PRO A 82 -19.93 -8.42 4.32
N ARG A 83 -21.09 -8.99 4.72
CA ARG A 83 -21.85 -8.60 5.91
C ARG A 83 -21.69 -9.60 7.06
N SER A 84 -20.72 -10.49 6.94
CA SER A 84 -20.44 -11.52 7.93
C SER A 84 -20.19 -10.91 9.32
N ASN A 85 -20.78 -11.51 10.34
CA ASN A 85 -20.64 -11.07 11.74
C ASN A 85 -19.23 -11.30 12.31
N ASP A 86 -18.36 -11.99 11.57
CA ASP A 86 -16.97 -12.29 11.94
C ASP A 86 -16.03 -11.07 11.83
N GLY A 87 -16.52 -9.93 11.31
CA GLY A 87 -15.74 -8.71 11.16
C GLY A 87 -14.65 -8.78 10.08
N ASN A 88 -14.70 -9.79 9.20
CA ASN A 88 -13.68 -10.04 8.17
C ASN A 88 -13.46 -8.82 7.26
N SER A 89 -14.53 -8.11 6.91
CA SER A 89 -14.49 -6.95 6.01
C SER A 89 -13.57 -5.86 6.53
N TYR A 90 -13.72 -5.47 7.80
CA TYR A 90 -12.88 -4.44 8.39
C TYR A 90 -11.47 -4.95 8.71
N ARG A 91 -11.33 -6.19 9.22
CA ARG A 91 -10.02 -6.80 9.47
C ARG A 91 -9.16 -6.88 8.20
N LEU A 92 -9.77 -7.27 7.08
CA LEU A 92 -9.13 -7.28 5.77
C LEU A 92 -8.68 -5.87 5.36
N GLN A 93 -9.54 -4.86 5.50
CA GLN A 93 -9.20 -3.48 5.13
C GLN A 93 -8.04 -2.95 5.99
N SER A 94 -8.07 -3.15 7.31
CA SER A 94 -6.98 -2.75 8.20
C SER A 94 -5.68 -3.49 7.87
N TRP A 95 -5.74 -4.78 7.53
CA TRP A 95 -4.57 -5.55 7.14
C TRP A 95 -3.99 -5.08 5.79
N LEU A 96 -4.85 -4.81 4.80
CA LEU A 96 -4.43 -4.24 3.51
C LEU A 96 -3.81 -2.85 3.69
N TYR A 97 -4.38 -2.02 4.56
CA TYR A 97 -3.83 -0.72 4.92
C TYR A 97 -2.41 -0.85 5.51
N CYS A 98 -2.20 -1.78 6.44
CA CYS A 98 -0.88 -2.05 7.01
C CYS A 98 0.13 -2.49 5.93
N ASN A 99 -0.28 -3.38 5.02
CA ASN A 99 0.58 -3.83 3.93
C ASN A 99 0.92 -2.71 2.95
N ARG A 100 -0.04 -1.84 2.62
CA ARG A 100 0.20 -0.64 1.79
C ARG A 100 1.13 0.35 2.48
N LEU A 101 0.99 0.53 3.80
CA LEU A 101 1.90 1.36 4.58
C LEU A 101 3.34 0.82 4.54
N LEU A 102 3.49 -0.49 4.70
CA LEU A 102 4.79 -1.14 4.58
C LEU A 102 5.39 -1.00 3.18
N GLN A 103 4.58 -1.21 2.14
CA GLN A 103 5.01 -1.03 0.76
C GLN A 103 5.45 0.40 0.48
N TYR A 104 4.72 1.39 0.97
CA TYR A 104 5.09 2.79 0.81
C TYR A 104 6.41 3.11 1.51
N SER A 105 6.61 2.57 2.72
CA SER A 105 7.87 2.67 3.44
C SER A 105 9.03 2.03 2.68
N ASP A 106 8.84 0.86 2.09
CA ASP A 106 9.84 0.18 1.26
C ASP A 106 10.16 0.97 -0.03
N ALA A 107 9.15 1.60 -0.63
CA ALA A 107 9.30 2.45 -1.81
C ALA A 107 10.08 3.74 -1.49
N LEU A 108 9.75 4.42 -0.39
CA LEU A 108 10.49 5.59 0.08
C LEU A 108 11.92 5.24 0.50
N GLU A 109 12.13 4.11 1.17
CA GLU A 109 13.46 3.65 1.52
C GLU A 109 14.33 3.41 0.27
N HIS A 110 13.75 2.78 -0.77
CA HIS A 110 14.42 2.55 -2.05
C HIS A 110 14.79 3.88 -2.72
N LEU A 111 13.84 4.82 -2.78
CA LEU A 111 14.04 6.14 -3.37
C LEU A 111 15.12 6.94 -2.63
N LEU A 112 15.06 7.03 -1.31
CA LEU A 112 16.01 7.79 -0.49
C LEU A 112 17.40 7.14 -0.41
N SER A 113 17.48 5.82 -0.61
CA SER A 113 18.76 5.10 -0.55
C SER A 113 19.44 5.01 -1.92
N THR A 114 18.69 4.83 -3.01
CA THR A 114 19.26 4.63 -4.36
C THR A 114 19.17 5.84 -5.25
N GLY A 115 18.23 6.76 -4.99
CA GLY A 115 17.88 7.84 -5.90
C GLY A 115 17.03 7.39 -7.10
N GLN A 116 16.67 6.12 -7.21
CA GLN A 116 15.80 5.66 -8.29
C GLN A 116 14.34 5.97 -7.95
N GLY A 117 13.61 6.59 -8.87
CA GLY A 117 12.17 6.79 -8.73
C GLY A 117 11.40 5.46 -8.67
N VAL A 118 10.19 5.54 -8.14
CA VAL A 118 9.36 4.36 -7.83
C VAL A 118 7.96 4.53 -8.39
N VAL A 119 7.41 3.45 -8.95
CA VAL A 119 6.02 3.39 -9.42
C VAL A 119 5.27 2.41 -8.53
N LEU A 120 4.18 2.89 -7.93
CA LEU A 120 3.34 2.15 -7.00
C LEU A 120 1.95 1.95 -7.61
N GLU A 121 1.38 0.77 -7.41
CA GLU A 121 -0.02 0.49 -7.72
C GLU A 121 -0.89 0.75 -6.49
N ARG A 122 -1.64 1.85 -6.52
CA ARG A 122 -2.37 2.39 -5.38
C ARG A 122 -1.46 2.75 -4.20
N SER A 123 -1.89 3.73 -3.42
CA SER A 123 -1.12 4.21 -2.27
C SER A 123 -1.96 4.12 -0.99
N ILE A 124 -1.33 4.48 0.14
CA ILE A 124 -2.03 4.65 1.42
C ILE A 124 -3.11 5.74 1.29
N PHE A 125 -2.85 6.75 0.47
CA PHE A 125 -3.76 7.87 0.25
C PHE A 125 -5.03 7.44 -0.49
N SER A 126 -4.99 6.43 -1.35
CA SER A 126 -6.17 5.93 -2.05
C SER A 126 -6.89 4.79 -1.34
N ASP A 127 -6.47 4.40 -0.13
CA ASP A 127 -7.09 3.28 0.57
C ASP A 127 -8.47 3.63 1.18
N PHE A 128 -8.66 4.88 1.64
CA PHE A 128 -9.90 5.30 2.29
C PHE A 128 -11.13 5.24 1.38
N VAL A 129 -10.94 5.32 0.05
CA VAL A 129 -12.05 5.23 -0.91
C VAL A 129 -12.75 3.87 -0.86
N PHE A 130 -12.01 2.80 -0.54
CA PHE A 130 -12.57 1.45 -0.36
C PHE A 130 -13.34 1.35 0.93
N LEU A 131 -12.83 1.95 2.01
CA LEU A 131 -13.50 2.03 3.29
C LEU A 131 -14.83 2.79 3.18
N ASP A 132 -14.84 3.96 2.55
CA ASP A 132 -16.04 4.77 2.34
C ASP A 132 -17.08 4.01 1.51
N ALA A 133 -16.65 3.31 0.45
CA ALA A 133 -17.54 2.47 -0.34
C ALA A 133 -18.12 1.30 0.49
N MET A 134 -17.31 0.66 1.34
CA MET A 134 -17.78 -0.40 2.26
C MET A 134 -18.77 0.15 3.30
N TYR A 135 -18.57 1.39 3.77
CA TYR A 135 -19.48 2.05 4.71
C TYR A 135 -20.82 2.40 4.06
N ASN A 136 -20.80 2.95 2.84
CA ASN A 136 -22.01 3.30 2.10
C ASN A 136 -22.88 2.06 1.78
N GLN A 137 -22.24 0.92 1.51
CA GLN A 137 -22.93 -0.35 1.31
C GLN A 137 -23.39 -1.02 2.63
N GLY A 138 -23.00 -0.46 3.79
CA GLY A 138 -23.37 -0.99 5.10
C GLY A 138 -22.67 -2.31 5.46
N TYR A 139 -21.48 -2.55 4.92
CA TYR A 139 -20.63 -3.71 5.25
C TYR A 139 -19.87 -3.50 6.55
N ILE A 140 -19.53 -2.25 6.88
CA ILE A 140 -18.78 -1.88 8.07
C ILE A 140 -19.58 -0.93 8.96
N ARG A 141 -19.28 -0.95 10.26
CA ARG A 141 -19.92 -0.08 11.26
C ARG A 141 -19.21 1.27 11.31
N LYS A 142 -19.93 2.29 11.78
CA LYS A 142 -19.36 3.65 11.95
C LYS A 142 -18.13 3.67 12.86
N GLN A 143 -18.12 2.88 13.93
CA GLN A 143 -16.98 2.75 14.85
C GLN A 143 -15.70 2.28 14.13
N CYS A 144 -15.83 1.42 13.13
CA CYS A 144 -14.71 0.95 12.33
C CYS A 144 -14.13 2.07 11.46
N VAL A 145 -14.98 2.95 10.93
CA VAL A 145 -14.55 4.13 10.16
C VAL A 145 -13.82 5.12 11.05
N GLU A 146 -14.32 5.36 12.27
CA GLU A 146 -13.68 6.23 13.25
C GLU A 146 -12.28 5.73 13.62
N HIS A 147 -12.13 4.43 13.94
CA HIS A 147 -10.82 3.83 14.20
C HIS A 147 -9.88 3.93 13.01
N TYR A 148 -10.36 3.68 11.79
CA TYR A 148 -9.53 3.82 10.60
C TYR A 148 -9.05 5.26 10.42
N ASN A 149 -9.92 6.24 10.64
CA ASN A 149 -9.54 7.65 10.55
C ASN A 149 -8.51 8.04 11.60
N GLU A 150 -8.59 7.50 12.82
CA GLU A 150 -7.57 7.71 13.84
C GLU A 150 -6.22 7.12 13.43
N VAL A 151 -6.19 5.86 12.96
CA VAL A 151 -4.97 5.24 12.42
C VAL A 151 -4.41 6.09 11.29
N LYS A 152 -5.26 6.44 10.31
CA LYS A 152 -4.91 7.25 9.13
C LYS A 152 -4.29 8.58 9.52
N ASN A 153 -4.87 9.29 10.49
CA ASN A 153 -4.40 10.60 10.91
C ASN A 153 -3.02 10.53 11.56
N VAL A 154 -2.73 9.48 12.33
CA VAL A 154 -1.42 9.31 12.98
C VAL A 154 -0.35 8.86 11.99
N THR A 155 -0.70 7.95 11.07
CA THR A 155 0.27 7.38 10.12
C THR A 155 0.57 8.32 8.96
N ILE A 156 -0.43 8.96 8.34
CA ILE A 156 -0.25 9.73 7.09
C ILE A 156 0.60 10.99 7.33
N CYS A 157 0.47 11.65 8.47
CA CYS A 157 1.22 12.88 8.77
C CYS A 157 2.74 12.68 8.76
N GLU A 158 3.20 11.43 8.89
CA GLU A 158 4.61 11.08 9.00
C GLU A 158 5.27 10.82 7.64
N TYR A 159 4.51 10.81 6.54
CA TYR A 159 5.00 10.54 5.20
C TYR A 159 4.65 11.68 4.24
N LEU A 160 5.56 11.91 3.28
CA LEU A 160 5.31 12.81 2.18
C LEU A 160 4.35 12.15 1.17
N PRO A 161 3.46 12.92 0.52
CA PRO A 161 2.58 12.39 -0.52
C PRO A 161 3.37 12.02 -1.78
N PRO A 162 2.82 11.27 -2.75
CA PRO A 162 3.50 11.03 -4.03
C PRO A 162 3.76 12.34 -4.81
N HIS A 163 4.61 12.31 -5.83
CA HIS A 163 4.82 13.50 -6.69
C HIS A 163 3.72 13.60 -7.75
N LEU A 164 3.35 12.45 -8.30
CA LEU A 164 2.38 12.32 -9.38
C LEU A 164 1.39 11.21 -9.07
N VAL A 165 0.10 11.51 -9.21
CA VAL A 165 -0.99 10.53 -9.17
C VAL A 165 -1.55 10.37 -10.58
N ILE A 166 -1.50 9.15 -11.10
CA ILE A 166 -2.10 8.79 -12.39
C ILE A 166 -3.42 8.10 -12.10
N TYR A 167 -4.54 8.75 -12.39
CA TYR A 167 -5.87 8.19 -12.20
C TYR A 167 -6.43 7.64 -13.52
N LEU A 168 -6.79 6.36 -13.50
CA LEU A 168 -7.44 5.69 -14.64
C LEU A 168 -8.96 5.75 -14.49
N ASP A 169 -9.60 6.59 -15.30
CA ASP A 169 -11.05 6.69 -15.39
C ASP A 169 -11.60 5.59 -16.30
N VAL A 170 -12.16 4.55 -15.68
CA VAL A 170 -12.81 3.44 -16.36
C VAL A 170 -14.24 3.37 -15.87
N PRO A 171 -15.24 3.42 -16.77
CA PRO A 171 -16.64 3.44 -16.37
C PRO A 171 -17.04 2.09 -15.77
N VAL A 172 -17.89 2.11 -14.73
CA VAL A 172 -18.36 0.90 -14.01
C VAL A 172 -18.91 -0.20 -14.93
N PRO A 173 -19.72 0.09 -15.97
CA PRO A 173 -20.18 -0.95 -16.89
C PRO A 173 -19.05 -1.68 -17.63
N GLU A 174 -17.94 -0.99 -17.93
CA GLU A 174 -16.78 -1.60 -18.56
C GLU A 174 -15.98 -2.43 -17.57
N ILE A 175 -15.84 -1.96 -16.32
CA ILE A 175 -15.21 -2.72 -15.24
C ILE A 175 -15.94 -4.04 -15.01
N GLN A 176 -17.27 -4.02 -14.98
CA GLN A 176 -18.06 -5.25 -14.81
C GLN A 176 -17.83 -6.25 -15.95
N ARG A 177 -17.74 -5.77 -17.20
CA ARG A 177 -17.39 -6.63 -18.33
C ARG A 177 -15.99 -7.22 -18.19
N ARG A 178 -15.01 -6.44 -17.74
CA ARG A 178 -13.64 -6.91 -17.49
C ARG A 178 -13.58 -7.95 -16.37
N ILE A 179 -14.33 -7.75 -15.29
CA ILE A 179 -14.46 -8.72 -14.20
C ILE A 179 -15.07 -10.03 -14.71
N GLN A 180 -16.14 -9.95 -15.50
CA GLN A 180 -16.76 -11.14 -16.12
C GLN A 180 -15.80 -11.87 -17.07
N GLN A 181 -14.99 -11.14 -17.84
CA GLN A 181 -13.98 -11.73 -18.74
C GLN A 181 -12.82 -12.40 -18.00
N LYS A 182 -12.42 -11.84 -16.85
CA LYS A 182 -11.39 -12.42 -15.98
C LYS A 182 -11.84 -13.75 -15.38
N GLY A 183 -13.15 -13.94 -15.19
CA GLY A 183 -13.76 -15.22 -14.84
C GLY A 183 -13.52 -15.66 -13.40
N ASP A 184 -13.16 -14.73 -12.51
CA ASP A 184 -12.94 -15.05 -11.09
C ASP A 184 -14.30 -15.14 -10.37
N PRO A 185 -14.69 -16.32 -9.85
CA PRO A 185 -16.02 -16.56 -9.28
C PRO A 185 -16.31 -15.71 -8.05
N HIS A 186 -15.28 -15.23 -7.34
CA HIS A 186 -15.45 -14.38 -6.17
C HIS A 186 -15.57 -12.90 -6.56
N GLU A 187 -14.68 -12.40 -7.43
CA GLU A 187 -14.77 -11.00 -7.90
C GLU A 187 -16.06 -10.72 -8.68
N MET A 188 -16.64 -11.73 -9.34
CA MET A 188 -17.93 -11.61 -10.03
C MET A 188 -19.12 -11.30 -9.10
N LYS A 189 -19.01 -11.56 -7.79
CA LYS A 189 -20.05 -11.23 -6.80
C LYS A 189 -20.04 -9.75 -6.38
N ALA A 190 -19.07 -8.97 -6.85
CA ALA A 190 -18.99 -7.55 -6.56
C ALA A 190 -20.25 -6.81 -7.07
N THR A 191 -20.92 -6.07 -6.18
CA THR A 191 -22.15 -5.34 -6.52
C THR A 191 -21.82 -4.12 -7.38
N SER A 192 -22.66 -3.81 -8.38
CA SER A 192 -22.52 -2.61 -9.22
C SER A 192 -22.47 -1.32 -8.39
N ALA A 193 -23.31 -1.24 -7.35
CA ALA A 193 -23.37 -0.11 -6.42
C ALA A 193 -22.03 0.10 -5.69
N TYR A 194 -21.35 -0.97 -5.28
CA TYR A 194 -20.04 -0.88 -4.62
C TYR A 194 -18.98 -0.28 -5.55
N LEU A 195 -18.94 -0.71 -6.82
CA LEU A 195 -18.00 -0.16 -7.81
C LEU A 195 -18.28 1.31 -8.12
N GLN A 196 -19.56 1.70 -8.15
CA GLN A 196 -19.98 3.08 -8.35
C GLN A 196 -19.63 3.97 -7.15
N ASP A 197 -19.78 3.46 -5.94
CA ASP A 197 -19.39 4.19 -4.73
C ASP A 197 -17.88 4.41 -4.66
N ILE A 198 -17.08 3.42 -5.07
CA ILE A 198 -15.62 3.60 -5.21
C ILE A 198 -15.32 4.74 -6.19
N GLU A 199 -15.90 4.71 -7.39
CA GLU A 199 -15.68 5.76 -8.40
C GLU A 199 -16.10 7.14 -7.89
N ASN A 200 -17.25 7.21 -7.20
CA ASN A 200 -17.75 8.44 -6.60
C ASN A 200 -16.80 8.97 -5.52
N SER A 201 -16.28 8.11 -4.64
CA SER A 201 -15.33 8.49 -3.59
C SER A 201 -14.00 8.94 -4.16
N TYR A 202 -13.51 8.30 -5.24
CA TYR A 202 -12.33 8.77 -5.96
C TYR A 202 -12.55 10.19 -6.50
N LYS A 203 -13.65 10.43 -7.21
CA LYS A 203 -13.93 11.72 -7.86
C LYS A 203 -14.24 12.85 -6.87
N LYS A 204 -14.95 12.56 -5.77
CA LYS A 204 -15.40 13.58 -4.82
C LYS A 204 -14.38 13.94 -3.75
N THR A 205 -13.60 12.97 -3.27
CA THR A 205 -12.75 13.17 -2.08
C THR A 205 -11.28 13.06 -2.44
N PHE A 206 -10.88 12.01 -3.14
CA PHE A 206 -9.47 11.73 -3.41
C PHE A 206 -8.85 12.70 -4.42
N LEU A 207 -9.49 12.93 -5.58
CA LEU A 207 -8.93 13.83 -6.61
C LEU A 207 -8.77 15.27 -6.10
N PRO A 208 -9.75 15.87 -5.38
CA PRO A 208 -9.55 17.21 -4.82
C PRO A 208 -8.43 17.27 -3.77
N GLU A 209 -8.38 16.31 -2.83
CA GLU A 209 -7.34 16.30 -1.78
C GLU A 209 -5.93 16.13 -2.38
N MET A 210 -5.79 15.27 -3.39
CA MET A 210 -4.51 15.07 -4.06
C MET A 210 -4.14 16.25 -4.95
N SER A 211 -5.10 16.97 -5.52
CA SER A 211 -4.83 18.09 -6.43
C SER A 211 -4.19 19.28 -5.70
N GLU A 212 -4.40 19.39 -4.39
CA GLU A 212 -3.76 20.40 -3.54
C GLU A 212 -2.31 20.02 -3.21
N LYS A 213 -2.02 18.72 -3.09
CA LYS A 213 -0.74 18.20 -2.58
C LYS A 213 0.23 17.76 -3.69
N CYS A 214 -0.30 17.34 -4.84
CA CYS A 214 0.41 16.63 -5.90
C CYS A 214 -0.13 17.03 -7.28
N GLU A 215 0.63 16.69 -8.33
CA GLU A 215 0.10 16.74 -9.69
C GLU A 215 -0.73 15.49 -9.99
N ILE A 216 -1.81 15.66 -10.75
CA ILE A 216 -2.72 14.58 -11.12
C ILE A 216 -2.82 14.53 -12.64
N LEU A 217 -2.63 13.33 -13.21
CA LEU A 217 -2.94 13.03 -14.60
C LEU A 217 -4.12 12.06 -14.65
N GLN A 218 -5.17 12.44 -15.38
CA GLN A 218 -6.36 11.62 -15.55
C GLN A 218 -6.38 11.05 -16.97
N TYR A 219 -6.48 9.73 -17.09
CA TYR A 219 -6.54 9.04 -18.37
C TYR A 219 -7.82 8.22 -18.49
N SER A 220 -8.42 8.25 -19.67
CA SER A 220 -9.47 7.31 -20.01
C SER A 220 -8.89 5.91 -20.28
N ALA A 221 -9.74 4.88 -20.18
CA ALA A 221 -9.37 3.49 -20.44
C ALA A 221 -8.62 3.25 -21.77
N ARG A 222 -8.91 4.03 -22.82
CA ARG A 222 -8.29 3.90 -24.15
C ARG A 222 -6.95 4.62 -24.24
N GLU A 223 -6.86 5.79 -23.63
CA GLU A 223 -5.62 6.57 -23.60
C GLU A 223 -4.58 5.94 -22.69
N ALA A 224 -5.02 5.25 -21.64
CA ALA A 224 -4.15 4.49 -20.76
C ALA A 224 -3.42 3.32 -21.44
N GLU A 225 -3.91 2.85 -22.60
CA GLU A 225 -3.20 1.84 -23.40
C GLU A 225 -2.01 2.43 -24.16
N ASP A 226 -2.04 3.74 -24.43
CA ASP A 226 -0.95 4.46 -25.09
C ASP A 226 0.07 4.94 -24.06
N SER A 227 1.02 4.05 -23.74
CA SER A 227 2.09 4.34 -22.79
C SER A 227 3.00 5.50 -23.23
N VAL A 228 3.09 5.80 -24.53
CA VAL A 228 3.96 6.86 -25.05
C VAL A 228 3.40 8.22 -24.66
N LYS A 229 2.10 8.43 -24.88
CA LYS A 229 1.40 9.66 -24.48
C LYS A 229 1.53 9.91 -22.97
N VAL A 230 1.32 8.87 -22.16
CA VAL A 230 1.42 8.98 -20.70
C VAL A 230 2.82 9.43 -20.27
N ILE A 231 3.86 8.94 -20.93
CA ILE A 231 5.25 9.31 -20.60
C ILE A 231 5.59 10.72 -21.04
N GLU A 232 5.18 11.12 -22.25
CA GLU A 232 5.36 12.49 -22.70
C GLU A 232 4.72 13.45 -21.69
N ASP A 233 3.48 13.19 -21.29
CA ASP A 233 2.79 13.99 -20.28
C ASP A 233 3.57 14.04 -18.95
N ILE A 234 4.12 12.91 -18.48
CA ILE A 234 4.94 12.84 -17.26
C ILE A 234 6.20 13.72 -17.39
N GLU A 235 6.88 13.69 -18.53
CA GLU A 235 8.10 14.49 -18.76
C GLU A 235 7.81 15.99 -18.87
N TYR A 236 6.62 16.37 -19.35
CA TYR A 236 6.19 17.78 -19.42
C TYR A 236 5.65 18.33 -18.09
N VAL A 237 5.31 17.48 -17.12
CA VAL A 237 4.82 17.93 -15.82
C VAL A 237 5.93 18.64 -15.05
N LYS A 238 5.66 19.89 -14.67
CA LYS A 238 6.52 20.63 -13.74
C LYS A 238 6.06 20.37 -12.31
N PHE A 239 6.92 19.77 -11.51
CA PHE A 239 6.66 19.50 -10.09
C PHE A 239 6.88 20.77 -9.26
N GLU A 240 5.90 21.66 -9.29
CA GLU A 240 5.92 22.92 -8.51
C GLU A 240 5.11 22.80 -7.20
N LYS A 241 4.36 21.70 -7.02
CA LYS A 241 3.49 21.47 -5.87
C LYS A 241 4.04 20.43 -4.89
N GLY A 242 3.62 20.58 -3.64
CA GLY A 242 3.80 19.59 -2.59
C GLY A 242 4.97 19.86 -1.65
N PRO A 243 4.98 19.19 -0.48
CA PRO A 243 5.95 19.44 0.58
C PRO A 243 7.37 18.95 0.22
N TRP A 244 7.56 18.32 -0.94
CA TRP A 244 8.86 17.82 -1.40
C TRP A 244 9.89 18.91 -1.63
N LEU A 245 9.45 20.09 -2.10
CA LEU A 245 10.34 21.22 -2.37
C LEU A 245 10.87 21.88 -1.09
N GLU A 246 10.16 21.72 0.02
CA GLU A 246 10.51 22.30 1.33
C GLU A 246 11.40 21.37 2.16
N GLN A 247 11.78 20.19 1.64
CA GLN A 247 12.56 19.21 2.40
C GLN A 247 14.06 19.53 2.43
N ASP A 248 14.60 19.56 3.64
CA ASP A 248 16.04 19.66 3.89
C ASP A 248 16.70 18.29 3.97
N ASP A 249 18.03 18.26 3.85
CA ASP A 249 18.86 17.05 4.04
C ASP A 249 18.55 16.32 5.36
N LEU A 250 18.25 17.08 6.41
CA LEU A 250 17.96 16.55 7.74
C LEU A 250 16.58 15.88 7.79
N THR A 251 15.56 16.49 7.20
CA THR A 251 14.19 15.94 7.20
C THR A 251 14.15 14.66 6.36
N LEU A 252 14.82 14.65 5.20
CA LEU A 252 15.00 13.44 4.38
C LEU A 252 15.78 12.34 5.12
N HIS A 253 16.78 12.70 5.94
CA HIS A 253 17.49 11.73 6.76
C HIS A 253 16.60 11.08 7.82
N HIS A 254 15.79 11.88 8.53
CA HIS A 254 14.83 11.36 9.51
C HIS A 254 13.77 10.48 8.86
N LEU A 255 13.23 10.89 7.71
CA LEU A 255 12.30 10.09 6.93
C LEU A 255 12.92 8.75 6.51
N ARG A 256 14.19 8.76 6.07
CA ARG A 256 14.93 7.54 5.72
C ARG A 256 15.10 6.61 6.91
N LEU A 257 15.51 7.11 8.07
CA LEU A 257 15.67 6.31 9.29
C LEU A 257 14.35 5.67 9.72
N ARG A 258 13.26 6.44 9.67
CA ARG A 258 11.92 5.90 9.98
C ARG A 258 11.49 4.84 8.99
N CYS A 259 11.72 5.07 7.69
CA CYS A 259 11.37 4.07 6.68
C CYS A 259 12.18 2.79 6.86
N GLN A 260 13.42 2.84 7.36
CA GLN A 260 14.21 1.65 7.64
C GLN A 260 13.67 0.86 8.86
N ASP A 261 13.16 1.54 9.88
CA ASP A 261 12.56 0.89 11.04
C ASP A 261 11.09 0.51 10.80
N LYS A 262 10.91 -0.68 10.24
CA LYS A 262 9.58 -1.21 9.92
C LYS A 262 8.71 -1.48 11.15
N GLN A 263 9.29 -1.70 12.32
CA GLN A 263 8.51 -1.86 13.55
C GLN A 263 7.89 -0.54 13.94
N GLN A 264 8.66 0.56 13.85
CA GLN A 264 8.16 1.89 14.12
C GLN A 264 7.07 2.32 13.12
N VAL A 265 7.21 1.94 11.84
CA VAL A 265 6.19 2.18 10.80
C VAL A 265 4.85 1.52 11.16
N VAL A 266 4.88 0.26 11.61
CA VAL A 266 3.68 -0.53 11.93
C VAL A 266 3.16 -0.24 13.34
N HIS A 267 3.97 0.32 14.23
CA HIS A 267 3.56 0.61 15.61
C HIS A 267 2.26 1.42 15.68
N TYR A 268 2.13 2.43 14.81
CA TYR A 268 0.95 3.30 14.76
C TYR A 268 -0.28 2.67 14.10
N THR A 269 -0.17 1.50 13.47
CA THR A 269 -1.33 0.77 12.96
C THR A 269 -2.00 -0.08 14.04
N ALA A 270 -1.28 -0.40 15.12
CA ALA A 270 -1.78 -1.17 16.26
C ALA A 270 -2.19 -0.24 17.41
N ILE A 271 -3.14 0.66 17.17
CA ILE A 271 -3.65 1.55 18.22
C ILE A 271 -4.48 0.77 19.26
N PRO A 272 -4.38 1.11 20.56
CA PRO A 272 -5.05 0.39 21.64
C PRO A 272 -6.54 0.74 21.75
N ILE A 273 -7.26 0.70 20.62
CA ILE A 273 -8.69 0.94 20.54
C ILE A 273 -9.38 -0.39 20.27
N LEU A 274 -10.13 -0.85 21.25
CA LEU A 274 -10.75 -2.16 21.22
C LEU A 274 -12.02 -2.12 20.38
N ILE A 275 -11.94 -2.70 19.19
CA ILE A 275 -13.07 -2.92 18.29
C ILE A 275 -13.24 -4.43 18.08
N PRO A 276 -14.46 -4.99 18.17
CA PRO A 276 -14.69 -6.43 18.07
C PRO A 276 -14.11 -7.08 16.80
N GLU A 277 -14.08 -6.35 15.69
CA GLU A 277 -13.66 -6.82 14.37
C GLU A 277 -12.14 -7.04 14.26
N VAL A 278 -11.33 -6.27 15.00
CA VAL A 278 -9.85 -6.34 14.99
C VAL A 278 -9.25 -6.89 16.28
N THR A 279 -9.98 -6.82 17.39
CA THR A 279 -9.46 -7.24 18.70
C THR A 279 -9.40 -8.77 18.77
N VAL A 280 -8.19 -9.29 18.96
CA VAL A 280 -7.96 -10.73 19.15
C VAL A 280 -7.82 -11.02 20.64
N GLY A 281 -8.50 -12.07 21.11
CA GLY A 281 -8.42 -12.49 22.50
C GLY A 281 -7.01 -12.96 22.89
N ALA A 282 -6.58 -12.67 24.12
CA ALA A 282 -5.22 -12.95 24.60
C ALA A 282 -4.79 -14.41 24.39
N HIS A 283 -5.66 -15.39 24.67
CA HIS A 283 -5.37 -16.81 24.48
C HIS A 283 -5.15 -17.20 23.01
N GLN A 284 -5.93 -16.60 22.11
CA GLN A 284 -5.79 -16.84 20.67
C GLN A 284 -4.49 -16.21 20.16
N SER A 285 -4.20 -14.97 20.58
CA SER A 285 -2.95 -14.29 20.23
C SER A 285 -1.73 -15.06 20.72
N ASP A 286 -1.71 -15.51 21.98
CA ASP A 286 -0.60 -16.29 22.51
C ASP A 286 -0.41 -17.60 21.72
N ARG A 287 -1.48 -18.33 21.44
CA ARG A 287 -1.42 -19.54 20.62
C ARG A 287 -0.83 -19.28 19.23
N ILE A 288 -1.32 -18.27 18.51
CA ILE A 288 -0.84 -17.92 17.16
C ILE A 288 0.64 -17.51 17.21
N VAL A 289 1.04 -16.75 18.23
CA VAL A 289 2.44 -16.32 18.40
C VAL A 289 3.36 -17.51 18.66
N GLN A 290 2.97 -18.46 19.53
CA GLN A 290 3.73 -19.69 19.76
C GLN A 290 3.84 -20.53 18.48
N GLU A 291 2.74 -20.71 17.75
CA GLU A 291 2.73 -21.44 16.48
C GLU A 291 3.62 -20.74 15.44
N PHE A 292 3.60 -19.41 15.37
CA PHE A 292 4.45 -18.61 14.47
C PHE A 292 5.94 -18.75 14.79
N TYR A 293 6.34 -18.72 16.07
CA TYR A 293 7.74 -18.92 16.47
C TYR A 293 8.25 -20.35 16.23
N ASN A 294 7.35 -21.32 16.12
CA ASN A 294 7.69 -22.70 15.76
C ASN A 294 7.87 -22.89 14.25
N LEU A 295 7.55 -21.90 13.42
CA LEU A 295 7.81 -21.95 11.99
C LEU A 295 9.32 -21.85 11.71
N PRO A 296 9.82 -22.57 10.70
CA PRO A 296 11.24 -22.52 10.35
C PRO A 296 11.66 -21.11 9.94
N GLY A 297 12.83 -20.66 10.40
CA GLY A 297 13.41 -19.35 10.06
C GLY A 297 12.78 -18.15 10.78
N ARG A 298 11.83 -18.39 11.70
CA ARG A 298 11.06 -17.32 12.37
C ARG A 298 11.23 -17.27 13.89
N LYS A 299 11.94 -18.24 14.47
CA LYS A 299 12.16 -18.32 15.91
C LYS A 299 13.04 -17.20 16.45
N TYR A 300 14.10 -16.86 15.71
CA TYR A 300 15.05 -15.80 16.07
C TYR A 300 15.15 -14.74 14.96
N SER A 301 15.86 -13.65 15.26
CA SER A 301 16.16 -12.62 14.26
C SER A 301 16.85 -13.22 13.03
N ARG A 302 16.60 -12.61 11.86
CA ARG A 302 17.18 -13.04 10.59
C ARG A 302 18.71 -13.13 10.68
N GLY A 303 19.29 -14.25 10.26
CA GLY A 303 20.73 -14.49 10.31
C GLY A 303 21.21 -15.29 11.54
N PHE A 304 20.29 -15.64 12.46
CA PHE A 304 20.52 -16.40 13.69
C PHE A 304 19.71 -17.71 13.77
N ASN A 305 19.09 -18.15 12.67
CA ASN A 305 18.22 -19.33 12.61
C ASN A 305 18.98 -20.55 12.06
N ALA A 306 19.38 -21.47 12.95
CA ALA A 306 20.17 -22.66 12.58
C ALA A 306 19.39 -23.65 11.70
N ASP A 307 18.08 -23.71 11.86
CA ASP A 307 17.11 -24.52 11.14
C ASP A 307 17.02 -24.18 9.64
N VAL A 308 17.29 -22.93 9.26
CA VAL A 308 17.39 -22.50 7.85
C VAL A 308 18.83 -22.46 7.34
N GLY A 309 19.78 -22.94 8.14
CA GLY A 309 21.19 -23.05 7.75
C GLY A 309 22.00 -21.76 7.92
N ASP A 310 21.58 -20.84 8.80
CA ASP A 310 22.39 -19.66 9.10
C ASP A 310 23.75 -20.07 9.70
N LYS A 311 24.82 -19.52 9.12
CA LYS A 311 26.19 -19.77 9.54
C LYS A 311 26.70 -18.67 10.45
N TRP A 312 27.70 -19.02 11.27
CA TRP A 312 28.42 -18.10 12.17
C TRP A 312 27.52 -17.44 13.22
N ILE A 313 26.47 -18.14 13.66
CA ILE A 313 25.50 -17.62 14.64
C ILE A 313 26.18 -17.14 15.94
N TRP A 314 27.25 -17.82 16.37
CA TRP A 314 28.00 -17.50 17.59
C TRP A 314 28.95 -16.30 17.46
N LEU A 315 29.18 -15.79 16.24
CA LEU A 315 30.09 -14.66 15.96
C LEU A 315 29.35 -13.41 15.42
N LYS A 316 28.03 -13.45 15.31
CA LYS A 316 27.20 -12.31 14.90
C LYS A 316 26.55 -11.68 16.12
#